data_AF-A0A535VSK5-F1
#
_entry.id   AF-A0A535VSK5-F1
#
_cell.length_a   1.000
_cell.length_b   1.000
_cell.length_c   1.000
_cell.angle_alpha   90.00
_cell.angle_beta   90.00
_cell.angle_gamma   90.00
#
_symmetry.space_group_name_H-M   'P 1'
#
loop_
_entity.id
_entity.type
_entity.pdbx_description
1 polymer ?
#
loop_
_entity_poly.entity_id
_entity_poly.type
_entity_poly.pdbx_seq_one_letter_code
_entity_poly.pdbx_strand_id
1 'polypeptide(L)'
;MEFGNFPPLIGSYVQFVGINSVDDFAGALVGSHSHEMAVSVMVLIVVLMAQQFGYSMRKGSARTLAAIGLSLVAIGTVVMTVMYVAAAFTTWSPPAWFVSGPGGANGIASDDVITGILVMGGGLLVAAALVLERSSIRMPVRLAAAWSWLLSFATVVVAGFAIEMNEVYFGAGDQGAPGAAKDAVFTWLHQDIGLFLFPFIVLVMLVVERLVAHGHRGWIGWTAIIGTTITFIGGLIFVFLEPALYGPGYIISTIGLVIVGIALLATLWWGAIASIVEHTKDRARHAPPIPA
;
A
#
# COMPACT_ATOMS: atom_id res chain seq x y z
N MET A 1 2.12 16.73 -22.95
CA MET A 1 3.40 17.21 -22.34
C MET A 1 3.44 18.73 -22.41
N GLU A 2 3.97 19.44 -21.40
CA GLU A 2 4.19 20.91 -21.46
C GLU A 2 5.00 21.35 -22.69
N PHE A 3 5.72 20.42 -23.34
CA PHE A 3 6.56 20.67 -24.50
C PHE A 3 5.96 20.23 -25.86
N GLY A 4 4.75 19.65 -25.89
CA GLY A 4 4.11 19.19 -27.13
C GLY A 4 5.02 18.29 -27.99
N ASN A 5 5.13 18.58 -29.28
CA ASN A 5 6.02 17.88 -30.22
C ASN A 5 7.51 18.21 -30.05
N PHE A 6 7.92 18.91 -29.00
CA PHE A 6 9.30 19.30 -28.77
C PHE A 6 9.94 18.49 -27.63
N PRO A 7 11.13 17.88 -27.83
CA PRO A 7 11.91 17.86 -29.08
C PRO A 7 11.25 17.04 -30.21
N PRO A 8 11.46 17.40 -31.50
CA PRO A 8 10.81 16.77 -32.67
C PRO A 8 10.96 15.24 -32.77
N LEU A 9 12.00 14.70 -32.14
CA LEU A 9 12.23 13.26 -32.02
C LEU A 9 11.07 12.56 -31.32
N ILE A 10 10.41 13.21 -30.35
CA ILE A 10 9.27 12.63 -29.63
C ILE A 10 8.06 12.52 -30.56
N GLY A 11 7.74 13.57 -31.32
CA GLY A 11 6.65 13.53 -32.28
C GLY A 11 6.88 12.46 -33.37
N SER A 12 8.12 12.33 -33.83
CA SER A 12 8.51 11.29 -34.79
C SER A 12 8.38 9.88 -34.22
N TYR A 13 8.76 9.70 -32.95
CA TYR A 13 8.60 8.44 -32.23
C TYR A 13 7.13 8.07 -32.06
N VAL A 14 6.30 8.99 -31.56
CA VAL A 14 4.85 8.81 -31.35
C VAL A 14 4.16 8.32 -32.62
N GLN A 15 4.47 8.95 -33.76
CA GLN A 15 3.98 8.50 -35.07
C GLN A 15 4.50 7.11 -35.45
N PHE A 16 5.78 6.83 -35.22
CA PHE A 16 6.39 5.54 -35.54
C PHE A 16 5.76 4.39 -34.76
N VAL A 17 5.49 4.57 -33.46
CA VAL A 17 4.88 3.53 -32.61
C VAL A 17 3.36 3.45 -32.72
N GLY A 18 2.73 4.36 -33.49
CA GLY A 18 1.29 4.34 -33.74
C GLY A 18 0.45 4.89 -32.58
N ILE A 19 1.03 5.75 -31.73
CA ILE A 19 0.27 6.45 -30.68
C ILE A 19 -0.40 7.68 -31.31
N ASN A 20 -1.70 7.87 -31.04
CA ASN A 20 -2.54 8.85 -31.75
C ASN A 20 -2.14 10.30 -31.49
N SER A 21 -1.62 10.60 -30.29
CA SER A 21 -1.22 11.95 -29.91
C SER A 21 -0.08 11.97 -28.88
N VAL A 22 0.58 13.12 -28.74
CA VAL A 22 1.57 13.35 -27.66
C VAL A 22 0.92 13.27 -26.28
N ASP A 23 -0.36 13.61 -26.17
CA ASP A 23 -1.08 13.54 -24.89
C ASP A 23 -1.41 12.10 -24.51
N ASP A 24 -1.75 11.24 -25.48
CA ASP A 24 -1.89 9.79 -25.24
C ASP A 24 -0.56 9.17 -24.81
N PHE A 25 0.54 9.58 -25.44
CA PHE A 25 1.88 9.14 -25.04
C PHE A 25 2.24 9.62 -23.62
N ALA A 26 1.91 10.88 -23.28
CA ALA A 26 2.11 11.40 -21.94
C ALA A 26 1.24 10.66 -20.91
N GLY A 27 -0.01 10.34 -21.26
CA GLY A 27 -0.90 9.54 -20.44
C GLY A 27 -0.33 8.14 -20.16
N ALA A 28 0.18 7.46 -21.20
CA ALA A 28 0.83 6.15 -21.05
C ALA A 28 2.07 6.21 -20.14
N LEU A 29 2.91 7.26 -20.30
CA LEU A 29 4.09 7.47 -19.44
C LEU A 29 3.70 7.75 -17.99
N VAL A 30 2.72 8.62 -17.76
CA VAL A 30 2.27 8.97 -16.41
C VAL A 30 1.62 7.78 -15.72
N GLY A 31 0.76 7.03 -16.43
CA GLY A 31 0.19 5.78 -15.93
C GLY A 31 1.27 4.79 -15.54
N SER A 32 2.20 4.52 -16.45
CA SER A 32 3.31 3.60 -16.20
C SER A 32 4.20 4.03 -15.02
N HIS A 33 4.50 5.32 -14.92
CA HIS A 33 5.25 5.88 -13.79
C HIS A 33 4.52 5.67 -12.47
N SER A 34 3.21 5.91 -12.43
CA SER A 34 2.40 5.76 -11.22
C SER A 34 2.37 4.31 -10.73
N HIS A 35 2.14 3.34 -11.63
CA HIS A 35 2.12 1.92 -11.25
C HIS A 35 3.49 1.43 -10.77
N GLU A 36 4.58 1.79 -11.47
CA GLU A 36 5.93 1.42 -11.04
C GLU A 36 6.35 2.08 -9.73
N MET A 37 5.91 3.32 -9.46
CA MET A 37 6.09 3.98 -8.15
C MET A 37 5.41 3.19 -7.03
N ALA A 38 4.15 2.77 -7.23
CA ALA A 38 3.42 1.98 -6.25
C ALA A 38 4.11 0.64 -5.98
N VAL A 39 4.48 -0.10 -7.03
CA VAL A 39 5.23 -1.37 -6.91
C VAL A 39 6.56 -1.16 -6.19
N SER A 40 7.34 -0.15 -6.56
CA SER A 40 8.65 0.12 -5.96
C SER A 40 8.55 0.42 -4.46
N VAL A 41 7.56 1.21 -4.04
CA VAL A 41 7.31 1.49 -2.63
C VAL A 41 6.88 0.22 -1.89
N MET A 42 5.97 -0.58 -2.46
CA MET A 42 5.55 -1.86 -1.87
C MET A 42 6.74 -2.82 -1.68
N VAL A 43 7.59 -2.97 -2.70
CA VAL A 43 8.80 -3.79 -2.64
C VAL A 43 9.73 -3.31 -1.53
N LEU A 44 9.98 -2.00 -1.46
CA LEU A 44 10.80 -1.40 -0.42
C LEU A 44 10.25 -1.72 0.98
N ILE A 45 8.94 -1.56 1.19
CA ILE A 45 8.29 -1.85 2.47
C ILE A 45 8.47 -3.33 2.85
N VAL A 46 8.24 -4.25 1.91
CA VAL A 46 8.40 -5.70 2.17
C VAL A 46 9.84 -6.04 2.52
N VAL A 47 10.83 -5.48 1.80
CA VAL A 47 12.25 -5.72 2.06
C VAL A 47 12.65 -5.15 3.43
N LEU A 48 12.24 -3.93 3.76
CA LEU A 48 12.51 -3.31 5.06
C LEU A 48 11.87 -4.12 6.20
N MET A 49 10.65 -4.60 6.00
CA MET A 49 9.96 -5.47 6.95
C MET A 49 10.73 -6.77 7.18
N ALA A 50 11.17 -7.44 6.10
CA ALA A 50 11.97 -8.66 6.19
C ALA A 50 13.32 -8.42 6.90
N GLN A 51 14.03 -7.36 6.53
CA GLN A 51 15.34 -7.02 7.10
C GLN A 51 15.23 -6.68 8.58
N GLN A 52 14.32 -5.77 8.93
CA GLN A 52 14.19 -5.26 10.28
C GLN A 52 13.69 -6.32 11.26
N PHE A 53 12.80 -7.20 10.84
CA PHE A 53 12.32 -8.31 11.66
C PHE A 53 13.16 -9.57 11.51
N GLY A 54 14.42 -9.41 11.08
CA GLY A 54 15.49 -10.37 11.30
C GLY A 54 15.47 -11.57 10.36
N TYR A 55 15.08 -11.40 9.09
CA TYR A 55 15.13 -12.47 8.08
C TYR A 55 16.42 -13.32 8.13
N SER A 56 17.58 -12.68 8.26
CA SER A 56 18.90 -13.35 8.31
C SER A 56 19.07 -14.29 9.52
N MET A 57 18.35 -14.03 10.60
CA MET A 57 18.40 -14.81 11.84
C MET A 57 17.40 -15.98 11.85
N ARG A 58 16.52 -16.06 10.84
CA ARG A 58 15.45 -17.08 10.78
C ARG A 58 15.99 -18.43 10.35
N LYS A 59 15.30 -19.49 10.79
CA LYS A 59 15.58 -20.90 10.44
C LYS A 59 14.28 -21.64 10.15
N GLY A 60 14.38 -22.79 9.47
CA GLY A 60 13.23 -23.66 9.20
C GLY A 60 12.15 -23.02 8.32
N SER A 61 10.89 -23.37 8.59
CA SER A 61 9.74 -23.00 7.77
C SER A 61 9.53 -21.49 7.63
N ALA A 62 9.76 -20.71 8.68
CA ALA A 62 9.62 -19.25 8.63
C ALA A 62 10.62 -18.61 7.65
N ARG A 63 11.86 -19.12 7.58
CA ARG A 63 12.85 -18.65 6.60
C ARG A 63 12.45 -19.02 5.19
N THR A 64 12.00 -20.26 4.96
CA THR A 64 11.53 -20.71 3.65
C THR A 64 10.36 -19.87 3.16
N LEU A 65 9.38 -19.61 4.03
CA LEU A 65 8.21 -18.82 3.68
C LEU A 65 8.57 -17.37 3.29
N ALA A 66 9.43 -16.72 4.09
CA ALA A 66 9.93 -15.39 3.75
C ALA A 66 10.78 -15.38 2.47
N ALA A 67 11.58 -16.43 2.21
CA ALA A 67 12.37 -16.55 0.99
C ALA A 67 11.49 -16.69 -0.26
N ILE A 68 10.42 -17.51 -0.17
CA ILE A 68 9.43 -17.62 -1.25
C ILE A 68 8.76 -16.28 -1.46
N GLY A 69 8.29 -15.62 -0.39
CA GLY A 69 7.67 -14.29 -0.47
C GLY A 69 8.56 -13.25 -1.15
N LEU A 70 9.82 -13.13 -0.73
CA LEU A 70 10.79 -12.22 -1.35
C LEU A 70 11.10 -12.58 -2.82
N SER A 71 11.10 -13.87 -3.16
CA SER A 71 11.30 -14.30 -4.55
C SER A 71 10.10 -13.92 -5.43
N LEU A 72 8.88 -14.09 -4.93
CA LEU A 72 7.66 -13.66 -5.62
C LEU A 72 7.66 -12.14 -5.83
N VAL A 73 8.03 -11.37 -4.81
CA VAL A 73 8.14 -9.91 -4.90
C VAL A 73 9.14 -9.52 -5.98
N ALA A 74 10.34 -10.14 -5.99
CA ALA A 74 11.36 -9.85 -7.00
C ALA A 74 10.91 -10.20 -8.43
N ILE A 75 10.27 -11.36 -8.62
CA ILE A 75 9.72 -11.76 -9.92
C ILE A 75 8.62 -10.77 -10.35
N GLY A 76 7.71 -10.43 -9.43
CA GLY A 76 6.65 -9.45 -9.65
C GLY A 76 7.19 -8.10 -10.10
N THR A 77 8.23 -7.58 -9.42
CA THR A 77 8.88 -6.33 -9.82
C THR A 77 9.43 -6.40 -11.24
N VAL A 78 10.16 -7.45 -11.59
CA VAL A 78 10.72 -7.59 -12.95
C VAL A 78 9.62 -7.68 -14.00
N VAL A 79 8.56 -8.45 -13.74
CA VAL A 79 7.43 -8.59 -14.68
C VAL A 79 6.70 -7.25 -14.85
N MET A 80 6.41 -6.54 -13.76
CA MET A 80 5.77 -5.22 -13.79
C MET A 80 6.60 -4.21 -14.57
N THR A 81 7.90 -4.13 -14.30
CA THR A 81 8.79 -3.23 -15.03
C THR A 81 8.80 -3.54 -16.54
N VAL A 82 8.82 -4.81 -16.94
CA VAL A 82 8.73 -5.18 -18.36
C VAL A 82 7.39 -4.77 -18.97
N MET A 83 6.28 -5.06 -18.28
CA MET A 83 4.93 -4.69 -18.73
C MET A 83 4.80 -3.18 -18.89
N TYR A 84 5.25 -2.39 -17.92
CA TYR A 84 5.08 -0.95 -17.93
C TYR A 84 6.12 -0.21 -18.78
N VAL A 85 7.27 -0.82 -19.08
CA VAL A 85 8.12 -0.35 -20.20
C VAL A 85 7.41 -0.60 -21.53
N ALA A 86 6.81 -1.77 -21.74
CA ALA A 86 6.07 -2.04 -22.97
C ALA A 86 4.87 -1.09 -23.12
N ALA A 87 4.09 -0.90 -22.06
CA ALA A 87 2.92 -0.01 -22.06
C ALA A 87 3.29 1.47 -22.22
N ALA A 88 4.40 1.92 -21.62
CA ALA A 88 4.89 3.29 -21.75
C ALA A 88 5.31 3.64 -23.19
N PHE A 89 5.89 2.68 -23.91
CA PHE A 89 6.59 2.93 -25.16
C PHE A 89 5.87 2.38 -26.40
N THR A 90 4.74 1.70 -26.25
CA THR A 90 4.01 1.10 -27.37
C THR A 90 2.50 1.33 -27.21
N THR A 91 1.70 0.80 -28.14
CA THR A 91 0.23 0.76 -28.01
C THR A 91 -0.27 -0.46 -27.22
N TRP A 92 0.64 -1.26 -26.66
CA TRP A 92 0.27 -2.45 -25.90
C TRP A 92 -0.25 -2.06 -24.51
N SER A 93 -1.30 -2.73 -24.06
CA SER A 93 -1.79 -2.65 -22.68
C SER A 93 -1.83 -4.05 -22.05
N PRO A 94 -1.69 -4.13 -20.71
CA PRO A 94 -1.92 -5.38 -19.99
C PRO A 94 -3.28 -5.99 -20.35
N PRO A 95 -3.35 -7.24 -20.85
CA PRO A 95 -4.63 -7.86 -21.14
C PRO A 95 -5.39 -8.19 -19.85
N ALA A 96 -6.72 -8.19 -19.91
CA ALA A 96 -7.55 -8.64 -18.79
C ALA A 96 -7.61 -10.18 -18.72
N TRP A 97 -7.70 -10.68 -17.49
CA TRP A 97 -7.89 -12.09 -17.14
C TRP A 97 -9.33 -12.31 -16.71
N PHE A 98 -9.83 -13.55 -16.82
CA PHE A 98 -11.18 -13.92 -16.40
C PHE A 98 -12.30 -13.09 -17.03
N VAL A 99 -12.09 -12.66 -18.28
CA VAL A 99 -13.00 -11.78 -19.02
C VAL A 99 -14.42 -12.34 -19.08
N SER A 100 -15.41 -11.52 -18.73
CA SER A 100 -16.83 -11.90 -18.71
C SER A 100 -17.76 -10.69 -18.90
N GLY A 101 -19.08 -10.94 -18.93
CA GLY A 101 -20.10 -9.89 -19.10
C GLY A 101 -20.25 -9.35 -20.53
N PRO A 102 -21.23 -8.46 -20.77
CA PRO A 102 -21.45 -7.84 -22.07
C PRO A 102 -20.20 -7.10 -22.57
N GLY A 103 -19.78 -7.38 -23.80
CA GLY A 103 -18.60 -6.75 -24.40
C GLY A 103 -17.26 -7.11 -23.74
N GLY A 104 -17.21 -8.08 -22.82
CA GLY A 104 -16.00 -8.40 -22.06
C GLY A 104 -15.61 -7.33 -21.05
N ALA A 105 -16.58 -6.53 -20.57
CA ALA A 105 -16.34 -5.41 -19.68
C ALA A 105 -15.85 -5.82 -18.27
N ASN A 106 -16.20 -7.01 -17.79
CA ASN A 106 -15.67 -7.51 -16.52
C ASN A 106 -14.39 -8.29 -16.77
N GLY A 107 -13.38 -8.10 -15.94
CA GLY A 107 -12.14 -8.85 -15.99
C GLY A 107 -11.04 -8.16 -15.20
N ILE A 108 -10.09 -8.93 -14.69
CA ILE A 108 -9.02 -8.39 -13.85
C ILE A 108 -7.83 -8.03 -14.72
N ALA A 109 -7.31 -6.82 -14.63
CA ALA A 109 -6.14 -6.45 -15.42
C ALA A 109 -4.92 -7.33 -15.06
N SER A 110 -4.16 -7.79 -16.06
CA SER A 110 -3.07 -8.74 -15.79
C SER A 110 -1.99 -8.17 -14.87
N ASP A 111 -1.73 -6.87 -14.93
CA ASP A 111 -0.81 -6.17 -14.04
C ASP A 111 -1.33 -6.10 -12.60
N ASP A 112 -2.64 -5.99 -12.39
CA ASP A 112 -3.27 -6.11 -11.08
C ASP A 112 -3.16 -7.54 -10.54
N VAL A 113 -3.27 -8.58 -11.39
CA VAL A 113 -2.98 -9.96 -11.00
C VAL A 113 -1.51 -10.13 -10.59
N ILE A 114 -0.57 -9.61 -11.39
CA ILE A 114 0.86 -9.70 -11.10
C ILE A 114 1.20 -8.95 -9.81
N THR A 115 0.75 -7.71 -9.66
CA THR A 115 0.99 -6.90 -8.46
C THR A 115 0.33 -7.53 -7.24
N GLY A 116 -0.94 -7.90 -7.35
CA GLY A 116 -1.71 -8.49 -6.25
C GLY A 116 -1.14 -9.82 -5.78
N ILE A 117 -0.85 -10.75 -6.69
CA ILE A 117 -0.41 -12.09 -6.32
C ILE A 117 1.10 -12.14 -6.05
N LEU A 118 1.94 -11.56 -6.91
CA LEU A 118 3.39 -11.70 -6.76
C LEU A 118 3.96 -10.68 -5.76
N VAL A 119 3.58 -9.41 -5.87
CA VAL A 119 4.14 -8.35 -5.00
C VAL A 119 3.43 -8.33 -3.65
N MET A 120 2.11 -8.10 -3.62
CA MET A 120 1.37 -8.00 -2.36
C MET A 120 1.23 -9.36 -1.67
N GLY A 121 0.92 -10.42 -2.44
CA GLY A 121 0.87 -11.80 -1.96
C GLY A 121 2.23 -12.32 -1.49
N GLY A 122 3.32 -12.00 -2.20
CA GLY A 122 4.68 -12.28 -1.72
C GLY A 122 4.99 -11.57 -0.41
N GLY A 123 4.59 -10.29 -0.28
CA GLY A 123 4.66 -9.53 0.98
C GLY A 123 3.85 -10.16 2.11
N LEU A 124 2.69 -10.76 1.81
CA LEU A 124 1.89 -11.51 2.78
C LEU A 124 2.63 -12.74 3.31
N LEU A 125 3.35 -13.47 2.45
CA LEU A 125 4.17 -14.60 2.90
C LEU A 125 5.31 -14.13 3.82
N VAL A 126 5.93 -12.99 3.51
CA VAL A 126 6.92 -12.35 4.39
C VAL A 126 6.29 -11.96 5.72
N ALA A 127 5.13 -11.31 5.71
CA ALA A 127 4.39 -10.94 6.92
C ALA A 127 3.99 -12.17 7.75
N ALA A 128 3.49 -13.23 7.12
CA ALA A 128 3.13 -14.48 7.77
C ALA A 128 4.35 -15.15 8.43
N ALA A 129 5.52 -15.12 7.78
CA ALA A 129 6.76 -15.60 8.37
C ALA A 129 7.10 -14.88 9.68
N LEU A 130 6.74 -13.60 9.82
CA LEU A 130 6.91 -12.85 11.07
C LEU A 130 6.09 -13.45 12.21
N VAL A 131 4.81 -13.77 11.93
CA VAL A 131 3.82 -14.18 12.92
C VAL A 131 3.97 -15.63 13.34
N LEU A 132 4.54 -16.49 12.49
CA LEU A 132 4.78 -17.91 12.80
C LEU A 132 5.72 -18.15 14.00
N GLU A 133 6.52 -17.15 14.38
CA GLU A 133 7.30 -17.21 15.62
C GLU A 133 6.44 -16.81 16.82
N ARG A 134 6.27 -17.73 17.78
CA ARG A 134 5.48 -17.49 19.01
C ARG A 134 5.92 -16.26 19.81
N SER A 135 7.19 -15.84 19.68
CA SER A 135 7.72 -14.62 20.28
C SER A 135 7.18 -13.36 19.62
N SER A 136 6.96 -13.36 18.30
CA SER A 136 6.44 -12.21 17.55
C SER A 136 4.98 -11.91 17.82
N ILE A 137 4.16 -12.92 18.13
CA ILE A 137 2.75 -12.71 18.56
C ILE A 137 2.70 -11.90 19.87
N ARG A 138 3.76 -11.99 20.69
CA ARG A 138 3.91 -11.19 21.91
C ARG A 138 4.44 -9.78 21.66
N MET A 139 4.68 -9.40 20.40
CA MET A 139 5.19 -8.08 20.00
C MET A 139 4.12 -7.35 19.17
N PRO A 140 3.23 -6.56 19.81
CA PRO A 140 2.08 -5.93 19.15
C PRO A 140 2.45 -5.07 17.94
N VAL A 141 3.65 -4.49 17.91
CA VAL A 141 4.17 -3.68 16.79
C VAL A 141 4.39 -4.52 15.54
N ARG A 142 4.95 -5.73 15.68
CA ARG A 142 5.19 -6.64 14.55
C ARG A 142 3.88 -7.20 14.03
N LEU A 143 2.97 -7.53 14.95
CA LEU A 143 1.62 -7.95 14.60
C LEU A 143 0.87 -6.84 13.86
N ALA A 144 0.98 -5.58 14.32
CA ALA A 144 0.38 -4.43 13.65
C ALA A 144 0.92 -4.24 12.24
N ALA A 145 2.24 -4.36 12.04
CA ALA A 145 2.85 -4.31 10.70
C ALA A 145 2.29 -5.41 9.76
N ALA A 146 2.28 -6.67 10.23
CA ALA A 146 1.73 -7.78 9.45
C ALA A 146 0.23 -7.63 9.19
N TRP A 147 -0.52 -7.13 10.17
CA TRP A 147 -1.95 -6.89 10.09
C TRP A 147 -2.28 -5.79 9.09
N SER A 148 -1.57 -4.66 9.12
CA SER A 148 -1.76 -3.60 8.14
C SER A 148 -1.43 -4.05 6.72
N TRP A 149 -0.39 -4.86 6.52
CA TRP A 149 -0.11 -5.45 5.20
C TRP A 149 -1.23 -6.39 4.74
N LEU A 150 -1.77 -7.21 5.64
CA LEU A 150 -2.92 -8.07 5.34
C LEU A 150 -4.16 -7.26 4.95
N LEU A 151 -4.47 -6.19 5.67
CA LEU A 151 -5.61 -5.33 5.32
C LEU A 151 -5.37 -4.58 4.01
N SER A 152 -4.14 -4.17 3.71
CA SER A 152 -3.76 -3.61 2.41
C SER A 152 -4.04 -4.62 1.29
N PHE A 153 -3.57 -5.87 1.43
CA PHE A 153 -3.86 -6.93 0.46
C PHE A 153 -5.37 -7.19 0.31
N ALA A 154 -6.11 -7.27 1.43
CA ALA A 154 -7.55 -7.50 1.39
C ALA A 154 -8.30 -6.36 0.68
N THR A 155 -7.90 -5.11 0.88
CA THR A 155 -8.50 -3.97 0.20
C THR A 155 -8.10 -3.91 -1.27
N VAL A 156 -6.81 -3.94 -1.57
CA VAL A 156 -6.31 -3.67 -2.93
C VAL A 156 -6.57 -4.85 -3.85
N VAL A 157 -6.29 -6.07 -3.38
CA VAL A 157 -6.37 -7.28 -4.19
C VAL A 157 -7.76 -7.90 -4.11
N VAL A 158 -8.23 -8.22 -2.90
CA VAL A 158 -9.49 -8.98 -2.79
C VAL A 158 -10.70 -8.12 -3.15
N ALA A 159 -10.82 -6.91 -2.61
CA ALA A 159 -11.93 -6.02 -2.95
C ALA A 159 -11.77 -5.44 -4.37
N GLY A 160 -10.55 -5.14 -4.83
CA GLY A 160 -10.27 -4.72 -6.21
C GLY A 160 -10.71 -5.75 -7.23
N PHE A 161 -10.26 -7.00 -7.10
CA PHE A 161 -10.68 -8.07 -7.99
C PHE A 161 -12.20 -8.31 -7.95
N ALA A 162 -12.83 -8.15 -6.78
CA ALA A 162 -14.27 -8.26 -6.69
C ALA A 162 -14.99 -7.15 -7.47
N ILE A 163 -14.45 -5.94 -7.52
CA ILE A 163 -15.01 -4.81 -8.27
C ILE A 163 -14.75 -4.94 -9.76
N GLU A 164 -13.53 -5.26 -10.18
CA GLU A 164 -13.16 -5.48 -11.59
C GLU A 164 -13.93 -6.64 -12.23
N MET A 165 -14.21 -7.70 -11.45
CA MET A 165 -15.05 -8.80 -11.91
C MET A 165 -16.54 -8.43 -12.02
N ASN A 166 -16.93 -7.25 -11.57
CA ASN A 166 -18.29 -6.70 -11.61
C ASN A 166 -18.31 -5.27 -12.20
N GLU A 167 -17.36 -4.95 -13.08
CA GLU A 167 -17.18 -3.64 -13.71
C GLU A 167 -18.47 -3.08 -14.32
N VAL A 168 -19.32 -3.92 -14.92
CA VAL A 168 -20.61 -3.50 -15.50
C VAL A 168 -21.53 -2.83 -14.46
N TYR A 169 -21.42 -3.23 -13.19
CA TYR A 169 -22.17 -2.60 -12.11
C TYR A 169 -21.46 -1.35 -11.57
N PHE A 170 -20.15 -1.43 -11.31
CA PHE A 170 -19.38 -0.35 -10.66
C PHE A 170 -19.08 0.81 -11.61
N GLY A 171 -18.82 0.51 -12.89
CA GLY A 171 -18.78 1.47 -13.98
C GLY A 171 -17.40 1.95 -14.41
N ALA A 172 -16.30 1.50 -13.80
CA ALA A 172 -14.94 1.99 -14.10
C ALA A 172 -14.85 3.52 -14.14
N GLY A 173 -15.47 4.23 -13.19
CA GLY A 173 -15.57 5.69 -13.19
C GLY A 173 -16.69 6.30 -14.05
N ASP A 174 -17.53 5.51 -14.71
CA ASP A 174 -18.75 5.99 -15.36
C ASP A 174 -19.79 6.42 -14.32
N GLN A 175 -20.08 7.72 -14.27
CA GLN A 175 -21.07 8.31 -13.37
C GLN A 175 -22.51 7.87 -13.66
N GLY A 176 -22.78 7.30 -14.83
CA GLY A 176 -24.07 6.73 -15.20
C GLY A 176 -24.29 5.30 -14.70
N ALA A 177 -23.26 4.62 -14.20
CA ALA A 177 -23.36 3.24 -13.78
C ALA A 177 -24.19 3.08 -12.49
N PRO A 178 -24.92 1.97 -12.31
CA PRO A 178 -25.73 1.73 -11.12
C PRO A 178 -24.93 1.77 -9.79
N GLY A 179 -23.64 1.40 -9.86
CA GLY A 179 -22.71 1.36 -8.74
C GLY A 179 -21.75 2.55 -8.67
N ALA A 180 -21.93 3.62 -9.47
CA ALA A 180 -20.97 4.72 -9.57
C ALA A 180 -20.60 5.35 -8.21
N ALA A 181 -21.58 5.52 -7.31
CA ALA A 181 -21.30 6.04 -5.97
C ALA A 181 -20.42 5.09 -5.13
N LYS A 182 -20.60 3.78 -5.30
CA LYS A 182 -19.78 2.76 -4.62
C LYS A 182 -18.37 2.71 -5.18
N ASP A 183 -18.23 2.87 -6.51
CA ASP A 183 -16.95 2.94 -7.20
C ASP A 183 -16.13 4.17 -6.79
N ALA A 184 -16.79 5.33 -6.65
CA ALA A 184 -16.15 6.54 -6.13
C ALA A 184 -15.64 6.37 -4.69
N VAL A 185 -16.44 5.75 -3.80
CA VAL A 185 -16.00 5.43 -2.43
C VAL A 185 -14.89 4.39 -2.45
N PHE A 186 -14.95 3.41 -3.36
CA PHE A 186 -13.91 2.41 -3.50
C PHE A 186 -12.59 3.02 -3.95
N THR A 187 -12.59 4.00 -4.86
CA THR A 187 -11.37 4.71 -5.26
C THR A 187 -10.64 5.28 -4.05
N TRP A 188 -11.36 5.93 -3.13
CA TRP A 188 -10.80 6.40 -1.86
C TRP A 188 -10.28 5.26 -0.98
N LEU A 189 -11.07 4.20 -0.80
CA LEU A 189 -10.68 3.07 0.05
C LEU A 189 -9.47 2.32 -0.52
N HIS A 190 -9.43 2.10 -1.83
CA HIS A 190 -8.40 1.36 -2.54
C HIS A 190 -7.09 2.14 -2.57
N GLN A 191 -7.13 3.39 -3.01
CA GLN A 191 -5.94 4.22 -3.17
C GLN A 191 -5.45 4.78 -1.83
N ASP A 192 -6.27 5.58 -1.15
CA ASP A 192 -5.80 6.35 0.01
C ASP A 192 -5.59 5.45 1.23
N ILE A 193 -6.46 4.45 1.41
CA ILE A 193 -6.39 3.57 2.58
C ILE A 193 -5.59 2.30 2.28
N GLY A 194 -5.98 1.57 1.24
CA GLY A 194 -5.41 0.26 0.88
C GLY A 194 -3.97 0.37 0.38
N LEU A 195 -3.71 1.27 -0.56
CA LEU A 195 -2.42 1.43 -1.23
C LEU A 195 -1.46 2.36 -0.45
N PHE A 196 -1.99 3.40 0.20
CA PHE A 196 -1.15 4.37 0.92
C PHE A 196 -1.13 4.17 2.43
N LEU A 197 -2.26 4.35 3.13
CA LEU A 197 -2.27 4.40 4.59
C LEU A 197 -1.80 3.09 5.22
N PHE A 198 -2.34 1.94 4.79
CA PHE A 198 -2.00 0.66 5.41
C PHE A 198 -0.52 0.28 5.21
N PRO A 199 0.08 0.38 4.01
CA PRO A 199 1.52 0.22 3.85
C PRO A 199 2.33 1.24 4.64
N PHE A 200 1.85 2.49 4.76
CA PHE A 200 2.49 3.49 5.61
C PHE A 200 2.50 3.07 7.08
N ILE A 201 1.42 2.48 7.60
CA ILE A 201 1.40 1.94 8.98
C ILE A 201 2.46 0.85 9.18
N VAL A 202 2.76 0.03 8.16
CA VAL A 202 3.88 -0.93 8.22
C VAL A 202 5.19 -0.19 8.51
N LEU A 203 5.50 0.87 7.75
CA LEU A 203 6.69 1.69 7.96
C LEU A 203 6.71 2.35 9.35
N VAL A 204 5.56 2.87 9.81
CA VAL A 204 5.44 3.45 11.15
C VAL A 204 5.75 2.41 12.22
N MET A 205 5.26 1.17 12.07
CA MET A 205 5.57 0.11 13.02
C MET A 205 7.06 -0.27 13.02
N LEU A 206 7.73 -0.19 11.86
CA LEU A 206 9.19 -0.29 11.82
C LEU A 206 9.85 0.84 12.62
N VAL A 207 9.37 2.08 12.49
CA VAL A 207 9.87 3.21 13.28
C VAL A 207 9.61 3.01 14.78
N VAL A 208 8.43 2.55 15.17
CA VAL A 208 8.07 2.29 16.57
C VAL A 208 8.99 1.23 17.20
N GLU A 209 9.26 0.15 16.49
CA GLU A 209 10.15 -0.91 16.98
C GLU A 209 11.59 -0.41 17.19
N ARG A 210 12.02 0.62 16.43
CA ARG A 210 13.38 1.18 16.51
C ARG A 210 13.51 2.28 17.54
N LEU A 211 12.59 3.25 17.52
CA LEU A 211 12.77 4.55 18.19
C LEU A 211 11.94 4.71 19.47
N VAL A 212 10.84 3.99 19.59
CA VAL A 212 9.94 4.15 20.75
C VAL A 212 10.41 3.27 21.91
N ALA A 213 10.37 3.81 23.13
CA ALA A 213 10.68 3.06 24.36
C ALA A 213 9.75 1.85 24.54
N HIS A 214 10.29 0.74 25.07
CA HIS A 214 9.57 -0.55 25.17
C HIS A 214 8.19 -0.45 25.85
N GLY A 215 8.03 0.42 26.85
CA GLY A 215 6.77 0.59 27.59
C GLY A 215 5.60 1.11 26.74
N HIS A 216 5.86 1.81 25.63
CA HIS A 216 4.80 2.41 24.80
C HIS A 216 4.49 1.62 23.52
N ARG A 217 5.42 0.77 23.09
CA ARG A 217 5.30 -0.02 21.84
C ARG A 217 4.02 -0.84 21.77
N GLY A 218 3.68 -1.52 22.87
CA GLY A 218 2.52 -2.41 22.92
C GLY A 218 1.21 -1.66 22.68
N TRP A 219 1.05 -0.51 23.37
CA TRP A 219 -0.14 0.32 23.22
C TRP A 219 -0.25 0.92 21.82
N ILE A 220 0.85 1.41 21.23
CA ILE A 220 0.84 1.94 19.85
C ILE A 220 0.44 0.85 18.86
N GLY A 221 1.04 -0.35 18.97
CA GLY A 221 0.73 -1.47 18.09
C GLY A 221 -0.74 -1.90 18.18
N TRP A 222 -1.30 -2.04 19.38
CA TRP A 222 -2.71 -2.40 19.54
C TRP A 222 -3.66 -1.31 19.03
N THR A 223 -3.36 -0.03 19.30
CA THR A 223 -4.15 1.09 18.78
C THR A 223 -4.14 1.09 17.25
N ALA A 224 -3.00 0.84 16.62
CA ALA A 224 -2.90 0.72 15.16
C ALA A 224 -3.72 -0.46 14.62
N ILE A 225 -3.66 -1.64 15.26
CA ILE A 225 -4.49 -2.81 14.87
C ILE A 225 -5.98 -2.48 14.94
N ILE A 226 -6.42 -1.91 16.07
CA ILE A 226 -7.84 -1.57 16.28
C ILE A 226 -8.28 -0.52 15.25
N GLY A 227 -7.51 0.57 15.09
CA GLY A 227 -7.84 1.63 14.14
C GLY A 227 -7.92 1.13 12.70
N THR A 228 -6.90 0.42 12.23
CA THR A 228 -6.88 -0.11 10.84
C THR A 228 -7.99 -1.13 10.60
N THR A 229 -8.33 -1.97 11.59
CA THR A 229 -9.46 -2.91 11.50
C THR A 229 -10.80 -2.18 11.36
N ILE A 230 -11.04 -1.18 12.21
CA ILE A 230 -12.27 -0.39 12.16
C ILE A 230 -12.36 0.39 10.84
N THR A 231 -11.26 1.00 10.38
CA THR A 231 -11.20 1.67 9.08
C THR A 231 -11.53 0.70 7.94
N PHE A 232 -10.95 -0.50 7.94
CA PHE A 232 -11.21 -1.52 6.92
C PHE A 232 -12.68 -1.96 6.91
N ILE A 233 -13.24 -2.33 8.05
CA ILE A 233 -14.64 -2.76 8.17
C ILE A 233 -15.59 -1.63 7.74
N GLY A 234 -15.37 -0.42 8.24
CA GLY A 234 -16.16 0.76 7.87
C GLY A 234 -16.08 1.04 6.37
N GLY A 235 -14.88 0.94 5.78
CA GLY A 235 -14.64 1.08 4.35
C GLY A 235 -15.42 0.06 3.52
N LEU A 236 -15.37 -1.23 3.89
CA LEU A 236 -16.13 -2.26 3.18
C LEU A 236 -17.65 -2.04 3.28
N ILE A 237 -18.16 -1.61 4.44
CA ILE A 237 -19.57 -1.24 4.59
C ILE A 237 -19.91 -0.05 3.67
N PHE A 238 -19.03 0.94 3.63
CA PHE A 238 -19.22 2.17 2.85
C PHE A 238 -19.23 1.88 1.34
N VAL A 239 -18.36 0.99 0.87
CA VAL A 239 -18.30 0.58 -0.54
C VAL A 239 -19.47 -0.36 -0.89
N PHE A 240 -19.61 -1.48 -0.18
CA PHE A 240 -20.44 -2.57 -0.68
C PHE A 240 -21.91 -2.48 -0.25
N LEU A 241 -22.20 -1.83 0.88
CA LEU A 241 -23.55 -1.78 1.44
C LEU A 241 -24.22 -0.42 1.21
N GLU A 242 -23.63 0.67 1.72
CA GLU A 242 -24.27 1.98 1.76
C GLU A 242 -23.26 3.12 1.52
N PRO A 243 -23.16 3.66 0.29
CA PRO A 243 -22.21 4.71 -0.08
C PRO A 243 -22.68 6.13 0.31
N ALA A 244 -23.76 6.28 1.08
CA ALA A 244 -24.20 7.58 1.57
C ALA A 244 -23.14 8.25 2.47
N LEU A 245 -22.83 9.51 2.17
CA LEU A 245 -22.08 10.39 3.07
C LEU A 245 -22.80 10.47 4.42
N TYR A 246 -22.03 10.41 5.51
CA TYR A 246 -22.54 10.32 6.88
C TYR A 246 -23.36 9.05 7.20
N GLY A 247 -23.37 8.06 6.30
CA GLY A 247 -23.91 6.74 6.57
C GLY A 247 -23.05 5.94 7.56
N PRO A 248 -23.51 4.73 7.96
CA PRO A 248 -22.79 3.89 8.92
C PRO A 248 -21.35 3.59 8.50
N GLY A 249 -21.12 3.24 7.23
CA GLY A 249 -19.78 2.94 6.71
C GLY A 249 -18.81 4.11 6.84
N TYR A 250 -19.26 5.31 6.44
CA TYR A 250 -18.51 6.56 6.58
C TYR A 250 -18.15 6.87 8.04
N ILE A 251 -19.12 6.74 8.96
CA ILE A 251 -18.89 7.04 10.38
C ILE A 251 -17.91 6.04 10.99
N ILE A 252 -18.09 4.75 10.72
CA ILE A 252 -17.21 3.69 11.25
C ILE A 252 -15.79 3.88 10.72
N SER A 253 -15.63 4.12 9.41
CA SER A 253 -14.30 4.31 8.82
C SER A 253 -13.60 5.55 9.39
N THR A 254 -14.34 6.65 9.59
CA THR A 254 -13.85 7.88 10.22
C THR A 254 -13.36 7.63 11.65
N ILE A 255 -14.12 6.89 12.46
CA ILE A 255 -13.70 6.51 13.83
C ILE A 255 -12.39 5.72 13.77
N GLY A 256 -12.29 4.75 12.86
CA GLY A 256 -11.06 4.00 12.65
C GLY A 256 -9.87 4.89 12.32
N LEU A 257 -10.06 5.87 11.41
CA LEU A 257 -9.02 6.82 11.02
C LEU A 257 -8.57 7.72 12.18
N VAL A 258 -9.49 8.17 13.03
CA VAL A 258 -9.14 8.92 14.24
C VAL A 258 -8.26 8.06 15.17
N ILE A 259 -8.58 6.79 15.35
CA ILE A 259 -7.78 5.87 16.17
C ILE A 259 -6.40 5.63 15.54
N VAL A 260 -6.31 5.48 14.22
CA VAL A 260 -5.04 5.42 13.50
C VAL A 260 -4.24 6.71 13.74
N GLY A 261 -4.88 7.88 13.62
CA GLY A 261 -4.26 9.17 13.88
C GLY A 261 -3.68 9.28 15.30
N ILE A 262 -4.37 8.76 16.30
CA ILE A 262 -3.87 8.68 17.68
C ILE A 262 -2.57 7.85 17.75
N ALA A 263 -2.51 6.70 17.08
CA ALA A 263 -1.30 5.87 17.04
C ALA A 263 -0.12 6.58 16.34
N LEU A 264 -0.40 7.34 15.28
CA LEU A 264 0.62 8.15 14.57
C LEU A 264 1.16 9.26 15.46
N LEU A 265 0.28 10.05 16.08
CA LEU A 265 0.66 11.15 16.98
C LEU A 265 1.48 10.65 18.18
N ALA A 266 1.06 9.52 18.74
CA ALA A 266 1.81 8.83 19.79
C ALA A 266 3.22 8.42 19.34
N THR A 267 3.34 7.86 18.13
CA THR A 267 4.64 7.49 17.57
C THR A 267 5.55 8.71 17.42
N LEU A 268 5.03 9.84 16.94
CA LEU A 268 5.79 11.09 16.83
C LEU A 268 6.21 11.61 18.20
N TRP A 269 5.30 11.61 19.17
CA TRP A 269 5.58 12.09 20.52
C TRP A 269 6.69 11.29 21.20
N TRP A 270 6.52 9.96 21.29
CA TRP A 270 7.48 9.10 22.01
C TRP A 270 8.71 8.72 21.20
N GLY A 271 8.63 8.70 19.87
CA GLY A 271 9.75 8.35 18.99
C GLY A 271 10.68 9.52 18.68
N ALA A 272 10.16 10.76 18.63
CA ALA A 272 10.94 11.92 18.23
C ALA A 272 11.01 13.01 19.32
N ILE A 273 9.87 13.42 19.88
CA ILE A 273 9.84 14.62 20.73
C ILE A 273 10.38 14.33 22.13
N ALA A 274 9.87 13.28 22.79
CA ALA A 274 10.26 12.93 24.15
C ALA A 274 11.77 12.60 24.24
N SER A 275 12.30 11.88 23.25
CA SER A 275 13.72 11.52 23.20
C SER A 275 14.64 12.73 23.08
N ILE A 276 14.27 13.74 22.27
CA ILE A 276 15.01 15.00 22.15
C ILE A 276 14.98 15.78 23.47
N VAL A 277 13.83 15.85 24.13
CA VAL A 277 13.68 16.56 25.41
C VAL A 277 14.54 15.93 26.50
N GLU A 278 14.57 14.60 26.59
CA GLU A 278 15.42 13.88 27.55
C GLU A 278 16.91 14.11 27.28
N HIS A 279 17.35 13.97 26.02
CA HIS A 279 18.75 14.22 25.65
C HIS A 279 19.20 15.66 25.94
N THR A 280 18.30 16.63 25.75
CA THR A 280 18.59 18.04 26.05
C THR A 280 18.72 18.27 27.55
N LYS A 281 17.84 17.67 28.36
CA LYS A 281 17.91 17.75 29.82
C LYS A 281 19.18 17.11 30.36
N ASP A 282 19.59 15.97 29.84
CA ASP A 282 20.80 15.29 30.28
C ASP A 282 22.06 16.09 29.92
N ARG A 283 22.13 16.68 28.72
CA ARG A 283 23.23 17.59 28.35
C ARG A 283 23.31 18.80 29.27
N ALA A 284 22.18 19.40 29.62
CA ALA A 284 22.14 20.54 30.55
C ALA A 284 22.65 20.16 31.96
N ARG A 285 22.35 18.94 32.42
CA ARG A 285 22.84 18.44 33.72
C ARG A 285 24.35 18.17 33.76
N HIS A 286 24.96 17.88 32.62
CA HIS A 286 26.38 17.53 32.52
C HIS A 286 27.23 18.65 31.92
N ALA A 287 26.65 19.84 31.70
CA ALA A 287 27.40 21.00 31.23
C ALA A 287 28.38 21.46 32.34
N PRO A 288 29.66 21.69 32.02
CA PRO A 288 30.61 22.20 33.01
C PRO A 288 30.14 23.57 33.53
N PRO A 289 30.34 23.86 34.83
CA PRO A 289 29.97 25.15 35.39
C PRO A 289 30.69 26.28 34.64
N ILE A 290 29.96 27.35 34.32
CA ILE A 290 30.53 28.52 33.64
C ILE A 290 31.57 29.13 34.60
N PRO A 291 32.84 29.27 34.20
CA PRO A 291 33.86 29.86 35.05
C PRO A 291 33.47 31.30 35.41
N ALA A 292 33.58 31.60 36.71
CA ALA A 292 33.30 32.90 37.30
C ALA A 292 34.37 33.95 36.97
#